data_AF-A0A6N6QCR7-F1
#
_entry.id   AF-A0A6N6QCR7-F1
#
_cell.length_a   1.000
_cell.length_b   1.000
_cell.length_c   1.000
_cell.angle_alpha   90.00
_cell.angle_beta   90.00
_cell.angle_gamma   90.00
#
_symmetry.space_group_name_H-M   'P 1'
#
loop_
_entity.id
_entity.type
_entity.pdbx_description
1 polymer ?
#
loop_
_entity_poly.entity_id
_entity_poly.type
_entity_poly.pdbx_seq_one_letter_code
_entity_poly.pdbx_strand_id
1 'polypeptide(L)'
;MDKLPQIPSPPGTAFREFRIRVVPFLVFAAVLVATIVLWRRYVGPGSLVGTVQATRSAVVSTVPARVSVLKVHLLDPVGRGQPVAEVVPADTGSADPLSKPIVLVSPIEGFVSFIGHVAGESVLAGDPIVIVSASKPERIIAYQRQPLRLSLRPGMAVEVRARSFGRVAGQGQVLGVGAQMETIPAELLPTRPGAGSAPVEYGQPVVVSLPAGLRVLPGEIVDLRPLPGGP
;
A
#
# COMPACT_ATOMS: atom_id res chain seq x y z
N MET A 1 -57.76 46.92 30.01
CA MET A 1 -56.34 47.05 30.39
C MET A 1 -55.60 47.55 29.17
N ASP A 2 -55.49 48.87 29.05
CA ASP A 2 -54.84 49.51 27.91
C ASP A 2 -53.34 49.26 27.94
N LYS A 3 -52.80 48.90 26.77
CA LYS A 3 -51.41 48.52 26.58
C LYS A 3 -50.56 49.79 26.71
N LEU A 4 -49.78 49.89 27.79
CA LEU A 4 -48.87 51.01 28.04
C LEU A 4 -47.93 51.24 26.84
N PRO A 5 -47.60 52.51 26.51
CA PRO A 5 -46.74 52.83 25.38
C PRO A 5 -45.33 52.26 25.59
N GLN A 6 -44.77 51.60 24.57
CA GLN A 6 -43.42 51.05 24.63
C GLN A 6 -42.38 52.17 24.65
N ILE A 7 -41.55 52.20 25.70
CA ILE A 7 -40.43 53.11 25.82
C ILE A 7 -39.37 52.70 24.78
N PRO A 8 -38.91 53.60 23.89
CA PRO A 8 -37.90 53.28 22.89
C PRO A 8 -36.59 52.91 23.59
N SER A 9 -36.10 51.70 23.33
CA SER A 9 -34.84 51.23 23.89
C SER A 9 -33.64 51.88 23.15
N PRO A 10 -32.55 52.24 23.87
CA PRO A 10 -31.38 52.86 23.25
C PRO A 10 -30.76 51.95 22.17
N PRO A 11 -30.24 52.49 21.06
CA PRO A 11 -29.79 51.68 19.91
C PRO A 11 -28.68 50.65 20.25
N GLY A 12 -27.93 50.86 21.34
CA GLY A 12 -26.91 49.93 21.82
C GLY A 12 -27.41 48.74 22.65
N THR A 13 -28.63 48.78 23.18
CA THR A 13 -29.15 47.68 24.02
C THR A 13 -29.52 46.46 23.19
N ALA A 14 -30.06 46.67 21.99
CA ALA A 14 -30.38 45.58 21.06
C ALA A 14 -29.12 44.78 20.67
N PHE A 15 -27.99 45.43 20.43
CA PHE A 15 -26.73 44.76 20.11
C PHE A 15 -26.15 44.01 21.31
N ARG A 16 -26.22 44.60 22.52
CA ARG A 16 -25.80 43.92 23.75
C ARG A 16 -26.64 42.68 24.03
N GLU A 17 -27.96 42.78 23.88
CA GLU A 17 -28.90 41.70 24.15
C GLU A 17 -28.79 40.59 23.09
N PHE A 18 -28.61 40.95 21.82
CA PHE A 18 -28.22 40.01 20.75
C PHE A 18 -26.91 39.29 21.07
N ARG A 19 -25.88 40.02 21.50
CA ARG A 19 -24.57 39.45 21.85
C ARG A 19 -24.64 38.51 23.04
N ILE A 20 -25.42 38.81 24.06
CA ILE A 20 -25.50 37.95 25.26
C ILE A 20 -26.44 36.76 25.02
N ARG A 21 -27.51 36.95 24.24
CA ARG A 21 -28.57 35.94 24.08
C ARG A 21 -28.37 35.03 22.87
N VAL A 22 -27.75 35.50 21.79
CA VAL A 22 -27.68 34.76 20.51
C VAL A 22 -26.26 34.28 20.21
N VAL A 23 -25.23 35.11 20.42
CA VAL A 23 -23.83 34.78 20.07
C VAL A 23 -23.32 33.50 20.74
N PRO A 24 -23.58 33.21 22.04
CA PRO A 24 -23.11 31.96 22.65
C PRO A 24 -23.63 30.71 21.95
N PHE A 25 -24.91 30.73 21.54
CA PHE A 25 -25.51 29.60 20.82
C PHE A 25 -24.96 29.47 19.40
N LEU A 26 -24.71 30.58 18.70
CA LEU A 26 -24.09 30.57 17.38
C LEU A 26 -22.66 30.02 17.43
N VAL A 27 -21.86 30.46 18.40
CA VAL A 27 -20.50 29.96 18.60
C VAL A 27 -20.52 28.47 18.95
N PHE A 28 -21.41 28.04 19.86
CA PHE A 28 -21.57 26.63 20.19
C PHE A 28 -21.96 25.79 18.96
N ALA A 29 -22.94 26.24 18.17
CA ALA A 29 -23.35 25.57 16.95
C ALA A 29 -22.20 25.49 15.93
N ALA A 30 -21.42 26.56 15.77
CA ALA A 30 -20.26 26.57 14.89
C ALA A 30 -19.18 25.57 15.34
N VAL A 31 -18.86 25.53 16.63
CA VAL A 31 -17.90 24.56 17.20
C VAL A 31 -18.42 23.12 17.06
N LEU A 32 -19.71 22.89 17.29
CA LEU A 32 -20.33 21.58 17.13
C LEU A 32 -20.27 21.11 15.67
N VAL A 33 -20.62 21.97 14.71
CA VAL A 33 -20.51 21.68 13.28
C VAL A 33 -19.04 21.42 12.90
N ALA A 34 -18.11 22.26 13.34
CA ALA A 34 -16.68 22.06 13.09
C ALA A 34 -16.19 20.72 13.65
N THR A 35 -16.60 20.37 14.87
CA THR A 35 -16.29 19.09 15.51
C THR A 35 -16.85 17.92 14.70
N ILE A 36 -18.13 17.97 14.30
CA ILE A 36 -18.75 16.92 13.47
C ILE A 36 -18.04 16.79 12.12
N VAL A 37 -17.71 17.90 11.46
CA VAL A 37 -17.00 17.93 10.18
C VAL A 37 -15.60 17.33 10.34
N LEU A 38 -14.86 17.74 11.37
CA LEU A 38 -13.51 17.25 11.63
C LEU A 38 -13.53 15.76 11.94
N TRP A 39 -14.49 15.30 12.74
CA TRP A 39 -14.63 13.89 13.09
C TRP A 39 -14.95 13.03 11.85
N ARG A 40 -15.89 13.49 11.01
CA ARG A 40 -16.25 12.82 9.75
C ARG A 40 -15.14 12.83 8.69
N ARG A 41 -14.32 13.88 8.65
CA ARG A 41 -13.25 14.03 7.63
C ARG A 41 -11.93 13.37 8.04
N TYR A 42 -11.60 13.36 9.33
CA TYR A 42 -10.27 12.98 9.81
C TYR A 42 -10.23 11.83 10.81
N VAL A 43 -11.28 11.63 11.62
CA VAL A 43 -11.26 10.65 12.73
C VAL A 43 -11.96 9.33 12.37
N GLY A 44 -12.63 9.28 11.21
CA GLY A 44 -13.08 8.02 10.64
C GLY A 44 -11.88 7.11 10.42
N PRO A 45 -11.76 5.96 11.10
CA PRO A 45 -10.66 5.04 10.85
C PRO A 45 -10.68 4.69 9.37
N GLY A 46 -9.59 4.99 8.66
CA GLY A 46 -9.35 4.42 7.34
C GLY A 46 -9.36 2.91 7.54
N SER A 47 -10.50 2.28 7.24
CA SER A 47 -10.66 0.84 7.41
C SER A 47 -9.87 0.05 6.37
N LEU A 48 -9.28 0.76 5.40
CA LEU A 48 -8.43 0.24 4.35
C LEU A 48 -7.04 0.86 4.46
N VAL A 49 -6.08 0.01 4.80
CA VAL A 49 -4.65 0.34 4.72
C VAL A 49 -4.02 -0.74 3.85
N GLY A 50 -3.09 -0.37 2.99
CA GLY A 50 -2.41 -1.32 2.11
C GLY A 50 -0.94 -1.05 1.95
N THR A 51 -0.25 -2.06 1.42
CA THR A 51 1.12 -1.95 0.97
C THR A 51 1.17 -1.96 -0.56
N VAL A 52 2.06 -1.14 -1.09
CA VAL A 52 2.38 -1.14 -2.52
C VAL A 52 3.18 -2.40 -2.82
N GLN A 53 2.73 -3.22 -3.78
CA GLN A 53 3.45 -4.41 -4.21
C GLN A 53 4.09 -4.21 -5.59
N ALA A 54 5.28 -4.78 -5.72
CA ALA A 54 5.94 -4.99 -7.00
C ALA A 54 6.02 -6.48 -7.30
N THR A 55 5.99 -6.81 -8.59
CA THR A 55 6.20 -8.17 -9.05
C THR A 55 7.63 -8.60 -8.79
N ARG A 56 7.79 -9.81 -8.26
CA ARG A 56 9.09 -10.45 -8.03
C ARG A 56 9.14 -11.71 -8.87
N SER A 57 10.29 -11.97 -9.46
CA SER A 57 10.53 -13.19 -10.21
C SER A 57 11.82 -13.84 -9.77
N ALA A 58 11.74 -15.13 -9.46
CA ALA A 58 12.91 -15.95 -9.23
C ALA A 58 13.47 -16.44 -10.56
N VAL A 59 14.78 -16.33 -10.74
CA VAL A 59 15.54 -17.00 -11.80
C VAL A 59 16.05 -18.30 -11.18
N VAL A 60 15.44 -19.41 -11.60
CA VAL A 60 15.70 -20.75 -11.08
C VAL A 60 16.44 -21.60 -12.09
N SER A 61 17.24 -22.56 -11.61
CA SER A 61 17.76 -23.61 -12.50
C SER A 61 16.70 -24.66 -12.77
N THR A 62 16.56 -25.12 -14.01
CA THR A 62 15.62 -26.21 -14.36
C THR A 62 16.24 -27.60 -14.23
N VAL A 63 17.56 -27.68 -14.03
CA VAL A 63 18.35 -28.93 -13.94
C VAL A 63 19.37 -28.77 -12.81
N PRO A 64 19.77 -29.84 -12.11
CA PRO A 64 20.92 -29.78 -11.20
C PRO A 64 22.15 -29.25 -11.96
N ALA A 65 22.75 -28.18 -11.46
CA ALA A 65 23.80 -27.47 -12.17
C ALA A 65 24.79 -26.83 -11.21
N ARG A 66 25.98 -26.49 -11.71
CA ARG A 66 26.95 -25.68 -10.99
C ARG A 66 26.91 -24.25 -11.53
N VAL A 67 26.81 -23.26 -10.66
CA VAL A 67 26.90 -21.85 -11.05
C VAL A 67 28.33 -21.58 -11.50
N SER A 68 28.52 -21.31 -12.79
CA SER A 68 29.85 -21.03 -13.35
C SER A 68 30.24 -19.59 -13.09
N VAL A 69 29.38 -18.66 -13.52
CA VAL A 69 29.61 -17.21 -13.39
C VAL A 69 28.30 -16.54 -13.01
N LEU A 70 28.35 -15.70 -11.98
CA LEU A 70 27.28 -14.76 -11.66
C LEU A 70 27.65 -13.40 -12.28
N LYS A 71 26.80 -12.88 -13.17
CA LYS A 71 27.09 -11.65 -13.94
C LYS A 71 26.57 -10.38 -13.27
N VAL A 72 25.83 -10.51 -12.18
CA VAL A 72 25.16 -9.41 -11.48
C VAL A 72 25.44 -9.45 -9.99
N HIS A 73 25.35 -8.30 -9.35
CA HIS A 73 25.45 -8.13 -7.90
C HIS A 73 24.12 -7.69 -7.30
N LEU A 74 24.06 -7.70 -5.98
CA LEU A 74 22.88 -7.23 -5.25
C LEU A 74 22.65 -5.76 -5.56
N LEU A 75 21.37 -5.39 -5.78
CA LEU A 75 20.89 -4.07 -6.17
C LEU A 75 21.25 -3.62 -7.60
N ASP A 76 21.92 -4.47 -8.40
CA ASP A 76 22.19 -4.12 -9.80
C ASP A 76 20.88 -4.02 -10.60
N PRO A 77 20.71 -2.97 -11.44
CA PRO A 77 19.58 -2.87 -12.34
C PRO A 77 19.69 -3.92 -13.46
N VAL A 78 18.57 -4.56 -13.78
CA VAL A 78 18.47 -5.58 -14.83
C VAL A 78 17.31 -5.33 -15.77
N GLY A 79 17.58 -5.44 -17.06
CA GLY A 79 16.56 -5.43 -18.12
C GLY A 79 15.93 -6.80 -18.34
N ARG A 80 14.74 -6.83 -18.94
CA ARG A 80 14.11 -8.07 -19.39
C ARG A 80 14.98 -8.76 -20.45
N GLY A 81 15.26 -10.05 -20.26
CA GLY A 81 16.13 -10.86 -21.12
C GLY A 81 17.63 -10.67 -20.85
N GLN A 82 18.03 -9.82 -19.91
CA GLN A 82 19.45 -9.62 -19.58
C GLN A 82 20.04 -10.89 -18.96
N PRO A 83 21.23 -11.35 -19.39
CA PRO A 83 21.96 -12.45 -18.75
C PRO A 83 22.30 -12.15 -17.29
N VAL A 84 21.87 -13.02 -16.38
CA VAL A 84 22.02 -12.87 -14.92
C VAL A 84 23.06 -13.85 -14.37
N ALA A 85 22.98 -15.11 -14.80
CA ALA A 85 23.87 -16.17 -14.35
C ALA A 85 24.16 -17.16 -15.49
N GLU A 86 25.29 -17.84 -15.41
CA GLU A 86 25.62 -18.97 -16.27
C GLU A 86 25.77 -20.23 -15.42
N VAL A 87 25.08 -21.29 -15.79
CA VAL A 87 25.08 -22.55 -15.06
C VAL A 87 25.52 -23.70 -15.98
N VAL A 88 26.27 -24.64 -15.43
CA VAL A 88 26.73 -25.85 -16.14
C VAL A 88 26.01 -27.06 -15.56
N PRO A 89 25.22 -27.81 -16.36
CA PRO A 89 24.49 -28.99 -15.87
C PRO A 89 25.42 -30.04 -15.26
N ALA A 90 25.01 -30.63 -14.14
CA ALA A 90 25.77 -31.65 -13.42
C ALA A 90 25.61 -33.07 -14.02
N ASP A 91 24.50 -33.33 -14.72
CA ASP A 91 24.11 -34.68 -15.16
C ASP A 91 24.70 -35.11 -16.52
N THR A 92 25.59 -34.31 -17.12
CA THR A 92 26.36 -34.77 -18.28
C THR A 92 27.42 -35.74 -17.77
N GLY A 93 27.19 -37.05 -17.96
CA GLY A 93 28.01 -38.14 -17.44
C GLY A 93 29.51 -37.80 -17.47
N SER A 94 30.12 -37.76 -16.29
CA SER A 94 31.46 -37.26 -15.99
C SER A 94 31.73 -35.82 -16.44
N ALA A 95 31.59 -34.85 -15.51
CA ALA A 95 32.17 -33.51 -15.49
C ALA A 95 32.98 -33.12 -16.74
N ASP A 96 32.29 -32.95 -17.87
CA ASP A 96 32.96 -32.66 -19.13
C ASP A 96 33.27 -31.16 -19.15
N PRO A 97 34.54 -30.74 -19.13
CA PRO A 97 34.91 -29.32 -19.16
C PRO A 97 34.46 -28.62 -20.46
N LEU A 98 33.94 -29.36 -21.44
CA LEU A 98 33.38 -28.84 -22.69
C LEU A 98 31.86 -28.58 -22.64
N SER A 99 31.20 -28.85 -21.51
CA SER A 99 29.76 -28.62 -21.33
C SER A 99 29.43 -27.14 -21.52
N LYS A 100 28.61 -26.81 -22.52
CA LYS A 100 28.25 -25.42 -22.82
C LYS A 100 27.44 -24.81 -21.67
N PRO A 101 27.86 -23.65 -21.11
CA PRO A 101 27.09 -22.98 -20.07
C PRO A 101 25.70 -22.58 -20.57
N ILE A 102 24.68 -22.85 -19.76
CA ILE A 102 23.31 -22.37 -19.96
C ILE A 102 23.22 -20.97 -19.35
N VAL A 103 22.88 -20.00 -20.17
CA VAL A 103 22.69 -18.61 -19.74
C VAL A 103 21.28 -18.45 -19.21
N LEU A 104 21.18 -18.10 -17.93
CA LEU A 104 19.93 -17.72 -17.28
C LEU A 104 19.72 -16.22 -17.44
N VAL A 105 18.51 -15.85 -17.83
CA VAL A 105 18.15 -14.46 -18.13
C VAL A 105 17.09 -13.95 -17.16
N SER A 106 17.08 -12.63 -16.93
CA SER A 106 16.03 -11.99 -16.14
C SER A 106 14.69 -12.01 -16.90
N PRO A 107 13.59 -12.53 -16.31
CA PRO A 107 12.29 -12.56 -16.96
C PRO A 107 11.57 -11.19 -16.96
N ILE A 108 11.96 -10.27 -16.08
CA ILE A 108 11.36 -8.94 -15.90
C ILE A 108 12.42 -7.84 -15.89
N GLU A 109 11.99 -6.60 -16.09
CA GLU A 109 12.82 -5.40 -15.84
C GLU A 109 12.73 -5.04 -14.36
N GLY A 110 13.87 -4.74 -13.73
CA GLY A 110 13.92 -4.49 -12.30
C GLY A 110 15.32 -4.31 -11.75
N PHE A 111 15.52 -4.77 -10.53
CA PHE A 111 16.82 -4.85 -9.88
C PHE A 111 16.97 -6.17 -9.12
N VAL A 112 18.21 -6.59 -8.90
CA VAL A 112 18.52 -7.79 -8.13
C VAL A 112 18.26 -7.53 -6.65
N SER A 113 17.24 -8.20 -6.10
CA SER A 113 16.82 -8.02 -4.70
C SER A 113 17.37 -9.08 -3.75
N PHE A 114 17.79 -10.23 -4.27
CA PHE A 114 18.36 -11.31 -3.49
C PHE A 114 19.23 -12.20 -4.39
N ILE A 115 20.32 -12.69 -3.83
CA ILE A 115 21.22 -13.67 -4.45
C ILE A 115 21.20 -14.90 -3.53
N GLY A 116 20.69 -16.01 -4.04
CA GLY A 116 20.61 -17.27 -3.31
C GLY A 116 21.88 -18.11 -3.42
N HIS A 117 22.59 -17.99 -4.55
CA HIS A 117 23.78 -18.79 -4.86
C HIS A 117 24.87 -17.97 -5.54
N VAL A 118 26.12 -18.31 -5.23
CA VAL A 118 27.31 -17.65 -5.81
C VAL A 118 28.06 -18.54 -6.80
N ALA A 119 28.95 -17.94 -7.58
CA ALA A 119 29.78 -18.67 -8.53
C ALA A 119 30.61 -19.77 -7.82
N GLY A 120 30.62 -20.96 -8.40
CA GLY A 120 31.28 -22.15 -7.86
C GLY A 120 30.38 -23.08 -7.05
N GLU A 121 29.18 -22.66 -6.65
CA GLU A 121 28.22 -23.48 -5.91
C GLU A 121 27.43 -24.43 -6.81
N SER A 122 27.02 -25.57 -6.25
CA SER A 122 26.09 -26.51 -6.91
C SER A 122 24.67 -26.20 -6.46
N VAL A 123 23.75 -26.16 -7.42
CA VAL A 123 22.33 -25.87 -7.23
C VAL A 123 21.50 -27.02 -7.75
N LEU A 124 20.39 -27.30 -7.09
CA LEU A 124 19.42 -28.29 -7.53
C LEU A 124 18.43 -27.65 -8.52
N ALA A 125 17.68 -28.52 -9.20
CA ALA A 125 16.55 -28.05 -10.00
C ALA A 125 15.50 -27.39 -9.07
N GLY A 126 15.08 -26.18 -9.43
CA GLY A 126 14.15 -25.36 -8.67
C GLY A 126 14.79 -24.36 -7.71
N ASP A 127 16.09 -24.45 -7.46
CA ASP A 127 16.77 -23.53 -6.54
C ASP A 127 16.82 -22.10 -7.14
N PRO A 128 16.38 -21.07 -6.37
CA PRO A 128 16.44 -19.69 -6.82
C PRO A 128 17.86 -19.14 -6.73
N ILE A 129 18.49 -18.91 -7.88
CA ILE A 129 19.85 -18.38 -7.95
C ILE A 129 19.80 -16.87 -7.68
N VAL A 130 18.88 -16.17 -8.34
CA VAL A 130 18.69 -14.72 -8.20
C VAL A 130 17.21 -14.40 -8.15
N ILE A 131 16.80 -13.46 -7.29
CA ILE A 131 15.45 -12.89 -7.30
C ILE A 131 15.52 -11.45 -7.81
N VAL A 132 14.80 -11.21 -8.90
CA VAL A 132 14.63 -9.89 -9.50
C VAL A 132 13.32 -9.29 -9.01
N SER A 133 13.37 -8.09 -8.46
CA SER A 133 12.20 -7.30 -8.08
C SER A 133 11.96 -6.21 -9.10
N ALA A 134 10.71 -6.03 -9.55
CA ALA A 134 10.36 -4.97 -10.47
C ALA A 134 10.60 -3.59 -9.83
N SER A 135 11.21 -2.68 -10.60
CA SER A 135 11.45 -1.29 -10.15
C SER A 135 10.18 -0.45 -10.15
N LYS A 136 9.15 -0.87 -10.90
CA LYS A 136 7.87 -0.18 -10.99
C LYS A 136 6.82 -0.91 -10.15
N PRO A 137 6.13 -0.24 -9.23
CA PRO A 137 4.99 -0.82 -8.53
C PRO A 137 3.81 -1.03 -9.48
N GLU A 138 3.09 -2.14 -9.31
CA GLU A 138 1.99 -2.52 -10.22
C GLU A 138 0.62 -2.41 -9.55
N ARG A 139 0.54 -2.75 -8.27
CA ARG A 139 -0.72 -2.84 -7.53
C ARG A 139 -0.52 -2.56 -6.05
N ILE A 140 -1.63 -2.32 -5.36
CA ILE A 140 -1.70 -2.19 -3.91
C ILE A 140 -2.50 -3.38 -3.38
N ILE A 141 -1.99 -4.02 -2.34
CA ILE A 141 -2.76 -4.97 -1.54
C ILE A 141 -3.16 -4.27 -0.26
N ALA A 142 -4.45 -4.07 -0.08
CA ALA A 142 -5.06 -3.43 1.07
C ALA A 142 -5.89 -4.43 1.87
N TYR A 143 -6.07 -4.15 3.15
CA TYR A 143 -6.87 -4.99 4.03
C TYR A 143 -8.01 -4.18 4.62
N GLN A 144 -9.23 -4.69 4.44
CA GLN A 144 -10.42 -4.15 5.08
C GLN A 144 -10.59 -4.75 6.47
N ARG A 145 -10.48 -3.92 7.49
CA ARG A 145 -10.60 -4.32 8.90
C ARG A 145 -12.06 -4.57 9.29
N GLN A 146 -12.28 -5.50 10.22
CA GLN A 146 -13.60 -5.75 10.80
C GLN A 146 -14.04 -4.58 11.71
N PRO A 147 -15.33 -4.21 11.72
CA PRO A 147 -16.42 -4.78 10.93
C PRO A 147 -16.40 -4.30 9.47
N LEU A 148 -16.80 -5.17 8.54
CA LEU A 148 -16.92 -4.87 7.10
C LEU A 148 -18.13 -3.96 6.82
N ARG A 149 -18.11 -2.73 7.34
CA ARG A 149 -19.24 -1.76 7.23
C ARG A 149 -19.56 -1.37 5.79
N LEU A 150 -18.61 -1.55 4.89
CA LEU A 150 -18.73 -1.24 3.47
C LEU A 150 -18.46 -2.51 2.66
N SER A 151 -19.38 -2.87 1.77
CA SER A 151 -19.14 -3.97 0.82
C SER A 151 -18.33 -3.40 -0.34
N LEU A 152 -17.03 -3.75 -0.40
CA LEU A 152 -16.19 -3.39 -1.53
C LEU A 152 -16.53 -4.28 -2.72
N ARG A 153 -16.55 -3.70 -3.92
CA ARG A 153 -16.77 -4.42 -5.18
C ARG A 153 -15.69 -4.07 -6.19
N PRO A 154 -15.28 -5.01 -7.06
CA PRO A 154 -14.46 -4.70 -8.22
C PRO A 154 -15.07 -3.56 -9.05
N GLY A 155 -14.24 -2.64 -9.52
CA GLY A 155 -14.64 -1.46 -10.29
C GLY A 155 -14.91 -0.20 -9.46
N MET A 156 -15.04 -0.29 -8.13
CA MET A 156 -15.24 0.91 -7.32
C MET A 156 -13.99 1.79 -7.30
N ALA A 157 -14.21 3.11 -7.37
CA ALA A 157 -13.16 4.10 -7.24
C ALA A 157 -12.70 4.24 -5.78
N VAL A 158 -11.38 4.30 -5.59
CA VAL A 158 -10.73 4.52 -4.29
C VAL A 158 -9.70 5.62 -4.42
N GLU A 159 -9.72 6.56 -3.49
CA GLU A 159 -8.63 7.51 -3.32
C GLU A 159 -7.50 6.79 -2.59
N VAL A 160 -6.34 6.72 -3.24
CA VAL A 160 -5.10 6.19 -2.66
C VAL A 160 -4.24 7.36 -2.26
N ARG A 161 -3.79 7.36 -1.01
CA ARG A 161 -2.93 8.41 -0.48
C ARG A 161 -1.65 7.81 0.10
N ALA A 162 -0.52 8.27 -0.38
CA ALA A 162 0.78 7.90 0.18
C ALA A 162 0.94 8.48 1.59
N ARG A 163 1.54 7.70 2.50
CA ARG A 163 1.91 8.19 3.84
C ARG A 163 3.22 8.98 3.84
N SER A 164 4.02 8.87 2.79
CA SER A 164 5.27 9.61 2.62
C SER A 164 5.07 11.13 2.51
N PHE A 165 6.19 11.85 2.65
CA PHE A 165 6.23 13.32 2.59
C PHE A 165 5.62 13.84 1.29
N GLY A 166 4.58 14.66 1.41
CA GLY A 166 3.86 15.26 0.29
C GLY A 166 2.38 14.90 0.23
N ARG A 167 1.92 13.87 0.96
CA ARG A 167 0.50 13.42 1.00
C ARG A 167 -0.15 13.42 -0.39
N VAL A 168 0.61 12.98 -1.41
CA VAL A 168 0.12 12.94 -2.78
C VAL A 168 -0.97 11.86 -2.82
N ALA A 169 -2.13 12.26 -3.34
CA ALA A 169 -3.28 11.39 -3.51
C ALA A 169 -3.55 11.21 -5.00
N GLY A 170 -4.01 10.01 -5.36
CA GLY A 170 -4.45 9.68 -6.70
C GLY A 170 -5.68 8.78 -6.64
N GLN A 171 -6.42 8.73 -7.73
CA GLN A 171 -7.56 7.83 -7.85
C GLN A 171 -7.11 6.47 -8.42
N GLY A 172 -7.39 5.41 -7.68
CA GLY A 172 -7.26 4.02 -8.12
C GLY A 172 -8.64 3.37 -8.20
N GLN A 173 -8.66 2.10 -8.61
CA GLN A 173 -9.85 1.28 -8.69
C GLN A 173 -9.64 -0.05 -7.97
N VAL A 174 -10.70 -0.57 -7.36
CA VAL A 174 -10.69 -1.92 -6.81
C VAL A 174 -10.64 -2.91 -7.97
N LEU A 175 -9.57 -3.69 -8.05
CA LEU A 175 -9.40 -4.75 -9.05
C LEU A 175 -10.05 -6.06 -8.61
N GLY A 176 -10.01 -6.34 -7.31
CA GLY A 176 -10.53 -7.57 -6.74
C GLY A 176 -10.68 -7.50 -5.24
N VAL A 177 -11.59 -8.32 -4.71
CA VAL A 177 -11.86 -8.45 -3.27
C VAL A 177 -11.80 -9.92 -2.91
N GLY A 178 -11.02 -10.27 -1.89
CA GLY A 178 -10.88 -11.64 -1.43
C GLY A 178 -12.17 -12.17 -0.80
N ALA A 179 -12.44 -13.47 -0.98
CA ALA A 179 -13.61 -14.14 -0.42
C ALA A 179 -13.41 -14.62 1.04
N GLN A 180 -12.23 -14.39 1.62
CA GLN A 180 -11.87 -14.83 2.98
C GLN A 180 -11.13 -13.74 3.74
N MET A 181 -10.99 -13.95 5.05
CA MET A 181 -10.21 -13.09 5.93
C MET A 181 -8.75 -13.57 5.98
N GLU A 182 -7.81 -12.64 5.92
CA GLU A 182 -6.37 -12.91 6.00
C GLU A 182 -5.73 -12.13 7.15
N THR A 183 -4.62 -12.64 7.68
CA THR A 183 -3.84 -11.92 8.68
C THR A 183 -3.30 -10.63 8.09
N ILE A 184 -3.58 -9.51 8.75
CA ILE A 184 -3.05 -8.21 8.36
C ILE A 184 -1.57 -8.18 8.75
N PRO A 185 -0.67 -7.88 7.80
CA PRO A 185 0.75 -7.72 8.10
C PRO A 185 0.99 -6.69 9.20
N ALA A 186 1.93 -6.97 10.11
CA ALA A 186 2.15 -6.16 11.31
C ALA A 186 2.51 -4.71 10.98
N GLU A 187 3.17 -4.48 9.85
CA GLU A 187 3.52 -3.16 9.32
C GLU A 187 2.30 -2.29 8.99
N LEU A 188 1.14 -2.89 8.70
CA LEU A 188 -0.09 -2.16 8.40
C LEU A 188 -0.92 -1.87 9.65
N LEU A 189 -0.59 -2.50 10.78
CA LEU A 189 -1.30 -2.32 12.02
C LEU A 189 -0.94 -0.98 12.68
N PRO A 190 -1.89 -0.32 13.35
CA PRO A 190 -1.60 0.89 14.10
C PRO A 190 -0.58 0.59 15.21
N THR A 191 0.59 1.21 15.14
CA THR A 191 1.57 1.15 16.24
C THR A 191 1.00 1.95 17.43
N ARG A 192 0.63 1.25 18.50
CA ARG A 192 0.24 1.91 19.76
C ARG A 192 1.48 2.07 20.64
N PRO A 193 1.86 3.31 21.03
CA PRO A 193 2.95 3.52 21.97
C PRO A 193 2.66 2.76 23.28
N GLY A 194 3.61 1.94 23.74
CA GLY A 194 3.51 1.20 25.01
C GLY A 194 2.64 -0.07 24.98
N ALA A 195 2.04 -0.42 23.84
CA ALA A 195 1.51 -1.76 23.63
C ALA A 195 2.68 -2.70 23.27
N GLY A 196 2.68 -3.92 23.80
CA GLY A 196 3.69 -4.94 23.52
C GLY A 196 3.66 -5.44 22.06
N SER A 197 3.61 -6.77 21.86
CA SER A 197 3.45 -7.32 20.52
C SER A 197 2.19 -6.77 19.83
N ALA A 198 2.33 -6.42 18.54
CA ALA A 198 1.18 -5.98 17.74
C ALA A 198 0.12 -7.10 17.73
N PRO A 199 -1.17 -6.78 17.93
CA PRO A 199 -2.22 -7.80 17.93
C PRO A 199 -2.31 -8.45 16.56
N VAL A 200 -2.51 -9.78 16.52
CA VAL A 200 -2.85 -10.46 15.26
C VAL A 200 -4.29 -10.07 14.91
N GLU A 201 -4.44 -9.30 13.83
CA GLU A 201 -5.73 -8.86 13.32
C GLU A 201 -5.98 -9.43 11.93
N TYR A 202 -7.24 -9.70 11.61
CA TYR A 202 -7.66 -10.20 10.32
C TYR A 202 -8.36 -9.11 9.52
N GLY A 203 -8.11 -9.07 8.22
CA GLY A 203 -8.73 -8.17 7.27
C GLY A 203 -9.10 -8.89 5.98
N GLN A 204 -10.15 -8.43 5.30
CA GLN A 204 -10.48 -8.91 3.96
C GLN A 204 -9.49 -8.28 2.97
N PRO A 205 -8.70 -9.06 2.22
CA PRO A 205 -7.73 -8.52 1.28
C PRO A 205 -8.45 -7.92 0.06
N VAL A 206 -7.94 -6.81 -0.43
CA VAL A 206 -8.48 -6.03 -1.53
C VAL A 206 -7.32 -5.62 -2.42
N VAL A 207 -7.42 -5.96 -3.69
CA VAL A 207 -6.42 -5.55 -4.69
C VAL A 207 -6.88 -4.25 -5.33
N VAL A 208 -6.02 -3.25 -5.34
CA VAL A 208 -6.30 -1.92 -5.88
C VAL A 208 -5.26 -1.55 -6.93
N SER A 209 -5.70 -0.92 -8.02
CA SER A 209 -4.81 -0.39 -9.05
C SER A 209 -3.99 0.78 -8.54
N LEU A 210 -2.73 0.87 -8.94
CA LEU A 210 -1.92 2.04 -8.61
C LEU A 210 -2.37 3.26 -9.44
N PRO A 211 -2.66 4.42 -8.82
CA PRO A 211 -3.03 5.63 -9.56
C PRO A 211 -1.90 6.11 -10.47
N ALA A 212 -2.25 6.57 -11.67
CA ALA A 212 -1.29 7.21 -12.56
C ALA A 212 -0.69 8.46 -11.91
N GLY A 213 0.64 8.58 -11.91
CA GLY A 213 1.37 9.72 -11.36
C GLY A 213 1.66 9.65 -9.86
N LEU A 214 1.14 8.66 -9.12
CA LEU A 214 1.51 8.45 -7.73
C LEU A 214 2.91 7.80 -7.65
N ARG A 215 3.90 8.59 -7.22
CA ARG A 215 5.28 8.11 -7.03
C ARG A 215 5.42 7.49 -5.65
N VAL A 216 5.28 6.17 -5.58
CA VAL A 216 5.45 5.38 -4.36
C VAL A 216 6.46 4.26 -4.61
N LEU A 217 7.17 3.85 -3.55
CA LEU A 217 8.08 2.73 -3.63
C LEU A 217 7.37 1.40 -3.32
N PRO A 218 7.81 0.27 -3.89
CA PRO A 218 7.37 -1.04 -3.44
C PRO A 218 7.63 -1.23 -1.94
N GLY A 219 6.64 -1.73 -1.20
CA GLY A 219 6.65 -1.87 0.25
C GLY A 219 6.15 -0.64 1.02
N GLU A 220 5.91 0.48 0.35
CA GLU A 220 5.37 1.67 0.98
C GLU A 220 3.92 1.48 1.43
N ILE A 221 3.57 2.06 2.58
CA ILE A 221 2.22 2.02 3.13
C ILE A 221 1.38 3.16 2.56
N VAL A 222 0.19 2.81 2.09
CA VAL A 222 -0.80 3.75 1.57
C VAL A 222 -2.11 3.64 2.35
N ASP A 223 -2.75 4.78 2.58
CA ASP A 223 -4.12 4.82 3.08
C ASP A 223 -5.08 4.80 1.88
N LEU A 224 -6.17 4.05 1.97
CA LEU A 224 -7.20 4.09 0.93
C LEU A 224 -8.54 4.51 1.49
N ARG A 225 -9.24 5.32 0.70
CA ARG A 225 -10.58 5.80 0.99
C ARG A 225 -11.50 5.51 -0.19
N PRO A 226 -12.54 4.69 -0.01
CA PRO A 226 -13.59 4.52 -1.02
C PRO A 226 -14.25 5.85 -1.35
N LEU A 227 -14.37 6.16 -2.65
CA LEU A 227 -15.05 7.35 -3.14
C LEU A 227 -16.54 7.05 -3.33
N PRO A 228 -17.44 7.87 -2.77
CA PRO A 228 -18.88 7.70 -3.00
C PRO A 228 -19.18 7.98 -4.48
N GLY A 229 -19.69 7.00 -5.21
CA GLY A 229 -20.09 7.13 -6.62
C GLY A 229 -19.34 6.26 -7.63
N GLY A 230 -18.49 5.32 -7.20
CA GLY A 230 -18.09 4.20 -8.06
C GLY A 230 -19.27 3.23 -8.27
N PRO A 231 -19.37 2.56 -9.43
CA PRO A 231 -20.53 1.76 -9.84
C PRO A 231 -20.94 0.69 -8.82
#